data_AF-A0A954XQI1-F1
#
_entry.id   AF-A0A954XQI1-F1
#
_cell.length_a   1.000
_cell.length_b   1.000
_cell.length_c   1.000
_cell.angle_alpha   90.00
_cell.angle_beta   90.00
_cell.angle_gamma   90.00
#
_symmetry.space_group_name_H-M   'P 1'
#
loop_
_entity.id
_entity.type
_entity.pdbx_description
1 polymer ?
#
loop_
_entity_poly.entity_id
_entity_poly.type
_entity_poly.pdbx_seq_one_letter_code
_entity_poly.pdbx_strand_id
1 'polypeptide(L)'
;MRRWQRLGVDPGTAKGGYDVLVENTKEMLSDLRDYPNIPHDWDREVAIAGLISDHTIVGILGHLQYPHPFGAEVSAYGIRAAEIAIDYFEGDWRDEYVYLSDNGPRKLTREQCRKKLDWIETYREGLMWSLCFDLEEPLQRLLAWPGTDLPFDDGTFRLTKEDNKYHVILARCLRGESLSKNSRLVSGIQESSRIRPKRLLEILEKVLLGDTPGFAKKFAQWVNAFRKQEFNAQQIWLVFSIEATILWHVARRYGLELPEQPLELLDLIVRQETLVP
;
A
#
# COMPACT_ATOMS: atom_id res chain seq x y z
N MET A 1 15.51 8.40 22.14
CA MET A 1 14.06 8.66 22.02
C MET A 1 13.49 7.70 20.98
N ARG A 2 12.40 6.97 21.28
CA ARG A 2 11.79 6.01 20.35
C ARG A 2 11.06 6.73 19.20
N ARG A 3 10.84 6.06 18.06
CA ARG A 3 10.21 6.67 16.87
C ARG A 3 8.79 7.19 17.17
N TRP A 4 7.94 6.36 17.79
CA TRP A 4 6.58 6.78 18.16
C TRP A 4 6.55 8.04 19.06
N GLN A 5 7.55 8.22 19.92
CA GLN A 5 7.66 9.41 20.78
C GLN A 5 7.95 10.68 19.96
N ARG A 6 8.84 10.59 18.95
CA ARG A 6 9.16 11.73 18.07
C ARG A 6 7.98 12.14 17.20
N LEU A 7 7.17 11.16 16.77
CA LEU A 7 5.98 11.40 15.98
C LEU A 7 4.77 11.87 16.81
N GLY A 8 4.85 11.81 18.15
CA GLY A 8 3.72 12.13 19.01
C GLY A 8 2.57 11.13 18.90
N VAL A 9 2.85 9.89 18.49
CA VAL A 9 1.86 8.81 18.44
C VAL A 9 1.56 8.38 19.87
N ASP A 10 0.30 8.54 20.28
CA ASP A 10 -0.15 8.13 21.60
C ASP A 10 -0.05 6.60 21.73
N PRO A 11 0.62 6.06 22.77
CA PRO A 11 0.56 4.64 23.08
C PRO A 11 -0.86 4.11 23.18
N GLY A 12 -1.83 4.92 23.64
CA GLY A 12 -3.25 4.56 23.67
C GLY A 12 -3.83 4.28 22.28
N THR A 13 -3.47 5.08 21.28
CA THR A 13 -3.85 4.84 19.88
C THR A 13 -3.17 3.60 19.30
N ALA A 14 -1.86 3.47 19.50
CA ALA A 14 -1.13 2.31 19.01
C ALA A 14 -1.65 1.03 19.66
N LYS A 15 -1.96 1.08 20.96
CA LYS A 15 -2.58 0.00 21.72
C LYS A 15 -4.03 -0.24 21.29
N GLY A 16 -4.83 0.78 21.04
CA GLY A 16 -6.23 0.62 20.62
C GLY A 16 -6.34 0.00 19.22
N GLY A 17 -5.55 0.48 18.26
CA GLY A 17 -5.43 -0.16 16.95
C GLY A 17 -4.88 -1.58 17.05
N TYR A 18 -3.94 -1.81 17.97
CA TYR A 18 -3.39 -3.12 18.26
C TYR A 18 -4.38 -4.08 18.94
N ASP A 19 -5.17 -3.63 19.92
CA ASP A 19 -6.13 -4.45 20.66
C ASP A 19 -7.27 -4.89 19.73
N VAL A 20 -7.78 -3.96 18.90
CA VAL A 20 -8.72 -4.29 17.80
C VAL A 20 -8.10 -5.29 16.84
N LEU A 21 -6.84 -5.09 16.45
CA LEU A 21 -6.15 -6.00 15.55
C LEU A 21 -5.89 -7.37 16.19
N VAL A 22 -5.57 -7.46 17.48
CA VAL A 22 -5.40 -8.75 18.16
C VAL A 22 -6.72 -9.49 18.29
N GLU A 23 -7.81 -8.80 18.59
CA GLU A 23 -9.15 -9.39 18.64
C GLU A 23 -9.56 -9.88 17.24
N ASN A 24 -9.49 -9.01 16.24
CA ASN A 24 -9.81 -9.34 14.85
C ASN A 24 -8.90 -10.41 14.26
N THR A 25 -7.58 -10.30 14.44
CA THR A 25 -6.60 -11.28 13.96
C THR A 25 -6.70 -12.61 14.73
N LYS A 26 -7.11 -12.65 16.01
CA LYS A 26 -7.36 -13.94 16.70
C LYS A 26 -8.61 -14.61 16.20
N GLU A 27 -9.68 -13.85 15.95
CA GLU A 27 -10.93 -14.33 15.37
C GLU A 27 -10.67 -14.82 13.93
N MET A 28 -10.08 -13.98 13.09
CA MET A 28 -9.69 -14.33 11.71
C MET A 28 -8.65 -15.45 11.64
N LEU A 29 -7.58 -15.47 12.45
CA LEU A 29 -6.60 -16.57 12.42
C LEU A 29 -7.18 -17.88 12.96
N SER A 30 -8.18 -17.82 13.85
CA SER A 30 -8.94 -19.02 14.23
C SER A 30 -9.77 -19.54 13.06
N ASP A 31 -10.34 -18.63 12.25
CA ASP A 31 -11.05 -18.98 11.02
C ASP A 31 -10.11 -19.43 9.88
N LEU A 32 -8.87 -18.92 9.84
CA LEU A 32 -7.86 -19.28 8.84
C LEU A 32 -7.12 -20.59 9.16
N ARG A 33 -7.05 -21.03 10.42
CA ARG A 33 -6.58 -22.40 10.73
C ARG A 33 -7.48 -23.46 10.12
N ASP A 34 -8.75 -23.10 9.89
CA ASP A 34 -9.75 -23.89 9.18
C ASP A 34 -10.01 -23.33 7.76
N TYR A 35 -8.97 -22.84 7.08
CA TYR A 35 -8.97 -22.24 5.73
C TYR A 35 -9.89 -22.92 4.67
N PRO A 36 -10.18 -24.25 4.69
CA PRO A 36 -11.15 -24.83 3.77
C PRO A 36 -12.62 -24.44 4.00
N ASN A 37 -13.00 -23.89 5.16
CA ASN A 37 -14.40 -23.82 5.62
C ASN A 37 -14.96 -22.41 5.89
N ILE A 38 -14.30 -21.33 5.47
CA ILE A 38 -14.87 -19.97 5.55
C ILE A 38 -16.22 -19.96 4.78
N PRO A 39 -17.35 -19.60 5.43
CA PRO A 39 -18.68 -19.54 4.80
C PRO A 39 -18.66 -18.76 3.49
N HIS A 40 -19.38 -19.26 2.51
CA HIS A 40 -18.87 -19.30 1.15
C HIS A 40 -19.02 -18.01 0.32
N ASP A 41 -19.77 -16.97 0.74
CA ASP A 41 -20.41 -16.11 -0.27
C ASP A 41 -20.33 -14.58 -0.11
N TRP A 42 -19.51 -14.03 0.80
CA TRP A 42 -19.22 -12.58 0.80
C TRP A 42 -17.95 -12.21 1.57
N ASP A 43 -17.62 -13.00 2.59
CA ASP A 43 -16.56 -12.66 3.54
C ASP A 43 -15.14 -12.83 3.00
N ARG A 44 -14.92 -13.57 1.89
CA ARG A 44 -13.54 -13.90 1.48
C ARG A 44 -12.75 -12.71 0.93
N GLU A 45 -13.34 -11.90 0.04
CA GLU A 45 -12.68 -10.70 -0.46
C GLU A 45 -12.33 -9.76 0.70
N VAL A 46 -13.33 -9.46 1.53
CA VAL A 46 -13.21 -8.55 2.67
C VAL A 46 -12.22 -9.11 3.71
N ALA A 47 -12.25 -10.41 3.97
CA ALA A 47 -11.31 -11.06 4.88
C ALA A 47 -9.88 -11.03 4.34
N ILE A 48 -9.67 -11.34 3.05
CA ILE A 48 -8.32 -11.28 2.46
C ILE A 48 -7.80 -9.84 2.48
N ALA A 49 -8.62 -8.85 2.11
CA ALA A 49 -8.24 -7.44 2.20
C ALA A 49 -7.92 -7.03 3.64
N GLY A 50 -8.78 -7.42 4.60
CA GLY A 50 -8.57 -7.20 6.03
C GLY A 50 -7.28 -7.83 6.56
N LEU A 51 -6.91 -9.01 6.07
CA LEU A 51 -5.65 -9.66 6.45
C LEU A 51 -4.43 -8.89 5.98
N ILE A 52 -4.44 -8.38 4.74
CA ILE A 52 -3.34 -7.57 4.23
C ILE A 52 -3.19 -6.36 5.12
N SER A 53 -4.30 -5.70 5.44
CA SER A 53 -4.31 -4.53 6.29
C SER A 53 -3.80 -4.83 7.72
N ASP A 54 -4.24 -5.94 8.33
CA ASP A 54 -3.75 -6.33 9.65
C ASP A 54 -2.23 -6.60 9.65
N HIS A 55 -1.72 -7.31 8.64
CA HIS A 55 -0.29 -7.57 8.52
C HIS A 55 0.49 -6.27 8.28
N THR A 56 -0.07 -5.35 7.49
CA THR A 56 0.49 -4.01 7.28
C THR A 56 0.59 -3.24 8.60
N ILE A 57 -0.45 -3.24 9.45
CA ILE A 57 -0.40 -2.59 10.77
C ILE A 57 0.72 -3.19 11.63
N VAL A 58 0.85 -4.52 11.71
CA VAL A 58 1.90 -5.14 12.51
C VAL A 58 3.29 -4.72 12.01
N GLY A 59 3.48 -4.69 10.68
CA GLY A 59 4.69 -4.16 10.06
C GLY A 59 4.98 -2.71 10.45
N ILE A 60 3.96 -1.85 10.44
CA ILE A 60 4.07 -0.43 10.85
C ILE A 60 4.40 -0.30 12.33
N LEU A 61 3.79 -1.11 13.21
CA LEU A 61 4.08 -1.08 14.64
C LEU A 61 5.54 -1.44 14.93
N GLY A 62 6.08 -2.42 14.21
CA GLY A 62 7.49 -2.76 14.27
C GLY A 62 8.38 -1.63 13.74
N HIS A 63 8.01 -1.00 12.62
CA HIS A 63 8.65 0.24 12.18
C HIS A 63 8.66 1.28 13.31
N LEU A 64 7.54 1.55 13.97
CA LEU A 64 7.46 2.51 15.07
C LEU A 64 8.24 2.11 16.34
N GLN A 65 8.86 0.93 16.38
CA GLN A 65 9.51 0.34 17.55
C GLN A 65 8.54 0.24 18.74
N TYR A 66 7.26 -0.02 18.42
CA TYR A 66 6.25 -0.26 19.43
C TYR A 66 6.42 -1.69 19.97
N PRO A 67 6.45 -1.90 21.30
CA PRO A 67 6.48 -3.26 21.84
C PRO A 67 5.25 -4.03 21.38
N HIS A 68 5.44 -5.13 20.66
CA HIS A 68 4.37 -6.04 20.28
C HIS A 68 4.69 -7.46 20.81
N PRO A 69 3.68 -8.21 21.28
CA PRO A 69 3.88 -9.51 21.90
C PRO A 69 4.08 -10.65 20.89
N PHE A 70 3.97 -10.38 19.59
CA PHE A 70 3.96 -11.44 18.59
C PHE A 70 5.28 -12.18 18.41
N GLY A 71 6.41 -11.71 18.98
CA GLY A 71 7.66 -12.47 19.08
C GLY A 71 8.35 -12.86 17.75
N ALA A 72 7.62 -12.83 16.63
CA ALA A 72 8.11 -13.01 15.28
C ALA A 72 8.85 -11.76 14.82
N GLU A 73 9.79 -11.95 13.90
CA GLU A 73 10.42 -10.85 13.20
C GLU A 73 9.34 -10.08 12.43
N VAL A 74 9.18 -8.78 12.73
CA VAL A 74 8.23 -7.86 12.09
C VAL A 74 8.26 -7.96 10.57
N SER A 75 9.45 -8.21 10.02
CA SER A 75 9.69 -8.45 8.60
C SER A 75 8.79 -9.52 8.00
N ALA A 76 8.52 -10.61 8.73
CA ALA A 76 7.67 -11.70 8.28
C ALA A 76 6.22 -11.25 8.00
N TYR A 77 5.70 -10.27 8.75
CA TYR A 77 4.36 -9.74 8.53
C TYR A 77 4.28 -8.94 7.23
N GLY A 78 5.25 -8.07 6.95
CA GLY A 78 5.26 -7.32 5.71
C GLY A 78 5.48 -8.22 4.48
N ILE A 79 6.34 -9.23 4.58
CA ILE A 79 6.47 -10.26 3.52
C ILE A 79 5.13 -10.96 3.28
N ARG A 80 4.45 -11.36 4.36
CA ARG A 80 3.15 -12.03 4.27
C ARG A 80 2.06 -11.13 3.69
N ALA A 81 2.06 -9.83 4.01
CA ALA A 81 1.13 -8.87 3.41
C ALA A 81 1.28 -8.80 1.89
N ALA A 82 2.51 -8.84 1.36
CA ALA A 82 2.76 -8.90 -0.08
C ALA A 82 2.23 -10.19 -0.72
N GLU A 83 2.44 -11.35 -0.08
CA GLU A 83 1.92 -12.63 -0.55
C GLU A 83 0.38 -12.69 -0.56
N ILE A 84 -0.26 -12.17 0.49
CA ILE A 84 -1.73 -12.14 0.58
C ILE A 84 -2.30 -11.16 -0.44
N ALA A 85 -1.62 -10.04 -0.73
CA ALA A 85 -2.03 -9.13 -1.82
C ALA A 85 -2.01 -9.83 -3.19
N ILE A 86 -1.06 -10.73 -3.41
CA ILE A 86 -1.06 -11.58 -4.61
C ILE A 86 -2.23 -12.56 -4.61
N ASP A 87 -2.50 -13.22 -3.49
CA ASP A 87 -3.67 -14.12 -3.37
C ASP A 87 -4.98 -13.36 -3.60
N TYR A 88 -5.10 -12.11 -3.14
CA TYR A 88 -6.25 -11.26 -3.44
C TYR A 88 -6.45 -11.07 -4.96
N PHE A 89 -5.39 -10.77 -5.71
CA PHE A 89 -5.52 -10.52 -7.15
C PHE A 89 -5.60 -11.79 -8.00
N GLU A 90 -4.91 -12.86 -7.62
CA GLU A 90 -4.70 -14.02 -8.48
C GLU A 90 -5.18 -15.35 -7.89
N GLY A 91 -5.57 -15.35 -6.62
CA GLY A 91 -5.95 -16.55 -5.88
C GLY A 91 -7.15 -17.29 -6.46
N ASP A 92 -7.19 -18.59 -6.19
CA ASP A 92 -8.23 -19.50 -6.68
C ASP A 92 -9.60 -19.23 -6.05
N TRP A 93 -9.65 -18.48 -4.94
CA TRP A 93 -10.91 -18.02 -4.36
C TRP A 93 -11.76 -17.22 -5.38
N ARG A 94 -11.13 -16.57 -6.36
CA ARG A 94 -11.81 -15.83 -7.43
C ARG A 94 -12.59 -16.72 -8.39
N ASP A 95 -12.24 -18.01 -8.47
CA ASP A 95 -12.99 -18.98 -9.27
C ASP A 95 -14.31 -19.37 -8.62
N GLU A 96 -14.44 -19.17 -7.31
CA GLU A 96 -15.63 -19.47 -6.52
C GLU A 96 -16.30 -18.20 -5.96
N TYR A 97 -15.86 -17.01 -6.37
CA TYR A 97 -16.38 -15.75 -5.83
C TYR A 97 -17.83 -15.49 -6.25
N VAL A 98 -18.67 -15.27 -5.24
CA VAL A 98 -20.08 -14.90 -5.37
C VAL A 98 -20.26 -13.44 -5.00
N TYR A 99 -20.69 -12.63 -5.96
CA TYR A 99 -21.01 -11.23 -5.74
C TYR A 99 -22.49 -11.07 -5.37
N LEU A 100 -22.75 -10.44 -4.23
CA LEU A 100 -24.11 -10.10 -3.80
C LEU A 100 -24.55 -8.82 -4.51
N SER A 101 -25.52 -8.94 -5.41
CA SER A 101 -26.13 -7.81 -6.09
C SER A 101 -27.60 -7.64 -5.69
N ASP A 102 -28.21 -6.51 -6.06
CA ASP A 102 -29.65 -6.28 -5.87
C ASP A 102 -30.53 -7.36 -6.53
N ASN A 103 -30.00 -8.05 -7.54
CA ASN A 103 -30.67 -9.15 -8.24
C ASN A 103 -30.35 -10.54 -7.64
N GLY A 104 -29.76 -10.59 -6.45
CA GLY A 104 -29.34 -11.80 -5.78
C GLY A 104 -27.85 -12.14 -5.94
N PRO A 105 -27.40 -13.25 -5.32
CA PRO A 105 -26.03 -13.75 -5.41
C PRO A 105 -25.71 -14.19 -6.84
N ARG A 106 -24.57 -13.77 -7.35
CA ARG A 106 -24.09 -14.14 -8.68
C ARG A 106 -22.61 -14.49 -8.64
N LYS A 107 -22.29 -15.72 -9.05
CA LYS A 107 -20.90 -16.13 -9.30
C LYS A 107 -20.30 -15.29 -10.44
N LEU A 108 -19.13 -14.71 -10.21
CA LEU A 108 -18.42 -13.92 -11.21
C LEU A 108 -17.29 -14.73 -11.83
N THR A 109 -17.01 -14.49 -13.12
CA THR A 109 -15.76 -14.98 -13.74
C THR A 109 -14.56 -14.15 -13.25
N ARG A 110 -13.33 -14.66 -13.37
CA ARG A 110 -12.11 -13.87 -13.08
C ARG A 110 -12.09 -12.52 -13.81
N GLU A 111 -12.54 -12.45 -15.07
CA GLU A 111 -12.63 -11.17 -15.79
C GLU A 111 -13.66 -10.22 -15.14
N GLN A 112 -14.82 -10.74 -14.73
CA GLN A 112 -15.84 -9.96 -14.03
C GLN A 112 -15.36 -9.49 -12.66
N CYS A 113 -14.69 -10.36 -11.88
CA CYS A 113 -14.05 -9.99 -10.61
C CYS A 113 -13.08 -8.83 -10.81
N ARG A 114 -12.24 -8.85 -11.84
CA ARG A 114 -11.30 -7.75 -12.12
C ARG A 114 -12.00 -6.39 -12.31
N LYS A 115 -13.24 -6.37 -12.78
CA LYS A 115 -14.05 -5.14 -12.95
C LYS A 115 -14.85 -4.75 -11.72
N LYS A 116 -14.86 -5.59 -10.69
CA LYS A 116 -15.77 -5.48 -9.55
C LYS A 116 -15.06 -5.33 -8.21
N LEU A 117 -13.96 -6.04 -8.03
CA LEU A 117 -13.16 -5.97 -6.83
C LEU A 117 -12.54 -4.58 -6.68
N ASP A 118 -12.56 -4.09 -5.44
CA ASP A 118 -11.69 -2.99 -5.06
C ASP A 118 -10.24 -3.46 -5.21
N TRP A 119 -9.32 -2.56 -5.48
CA TRP A 119 -7.97 -2.93 -5.85
C TRP A 119 -6.92 -1.98 -5.31
N ILE A 120 -7.25 -0.71 -5.11
CA ILE A 120 -6.23 0.32 -4.91
C ILE A 120 -5.49 0.15 -3.58
N GLU A 121 -6.19 -0.26 -2.52
CA GLU A 121 -5.59 -0.43 -1.18
C GLU A 121 -4.74 -1.69 -1.13
N THR A 122 -5.31 -2.84 -1.50
CA THR A 122 -4.61 -4.12 -1.64
C THR A 122 -3.35 -3.97 -2.51
N TYR A 123 -3.46 -3.24 -3.62
CA TYR A 123 -2.32 -2.97 -4.50
C TYR A 123 -1.28 -2.08 -3.82
N ARG A 124 -1.68 -0.98 -3.20
CA ARG A 124 -0.76 -0.02 -2.54
C ARG A 124 0.01 -0.68 -1.40
N GLU A 125 -0.67 -1.46 -0.56
CA GLU A 125 -0.05 -2.16 0.56
C GLU A 125 0.88 -3.28 0.08
N GLY A 126 0.40 -4.15 -0.82
CA GLY A 126 1.22 -5.21 -1.40
C GLY A 126 2.45 -4.68 -2.13
N LEU A 127 2.29 -3.60 -2.92
CA LEU A 127 3.39 -2.97 -3.65
C LEU A 127 4.41 -2.38 -2.70
N MET A 128 3.95 -1.67 -1.67
CA MET A 128 4.81 -1.07 -0.65
C MET A 128 5.70 -2.13 0.00
N TRP A 129 5.13 -3.26 0.41
CA TRP A 129 5.87 -4.34 1.06
C TRP A 129 6.79 -5.08 0.10
N SER A 130 6.35 -5.34 -1.13
CA SER A 130 7.17 -5.98 -2.16
C SER A 130 8.40 -5.14 -2.50
N LEU A 131 8.24 -3.82 -2.59
CA LEU A 131 9.35 -2.90 -2.78
C LEU A 131 10.26 -2.80 -1.55
N CYS A 132 9.70 -2.77 -0.34
CA CYS A 132 10.47 -2.60 0.89
C CYS A 132 11.38 -3.80 1.19
N PHE A 133 10.97 -5.01 0.80
CA PHE A 133 11.71 -6.25 1.02
C PHE A 133 12.34 -6.83 -0.26
N ASP A 134 12.33 -6.09 -1.37
CA ASP A 134 12.85 -6.52 -2.67
C ASP A 134 12.29 -7.89 -3.13
N LEU A 135 10.99 -8.12 -2.89
CA LEU A 135 10.29 -9.35 -3.27
C LEU A 135 9.96 -9.30 -4.77
N GLU A 136 10.90 -9.76 -5.59
CA GLU A 136 10.79 -9.62 -7.05
C GLU A 136 9.57 -10.33 -7.65
N GLU A 137 9.28 -11.57 -7.23
CA GLU A 137 8.15 -12.33 -7.77
C GLU A 137 6.78 -11.70 -7.41
N PRO A 138 6.49 -11.35 -6.15
CA PRO A 138 5.30 -10.59 -5.80
C PRO A 138 5.24 -9.23 -6.49
N LEU A 139 6.38 -8.52 -6.58
CA LEU A 139 6.45 -7.23 -7.26
C LEU A 139 5.99 -7.36 -8.71
N GLN A 140 6.55 -8.28 -9.50
CA GLN A 140 6.18 -8.42 -10.92
C GLN A 140 4.70 -8.74 -11.12
N ARG A 141 4.12 -9.60 -10.27
CA ARG A 141 2.70 -9.97 -10.33
C ARG A 141 1.79 -8.81 -9.93
N LEU A 142 2.10 -8.09 -8.85
CA LEU A 142 1.38 -6.87 -8.47
C LEU A 142 1.46 -5.81 -9.57
N LEU A 143 2.64 -5.62 -10.16
CA LEU A 143 2.81 -4.66 -11.25
C LEU A 143 1.97 -5.04 -12.46
N ALA A 144 1.72 -6.31 -12.75
CA ALA A 144 0.89 -6.72 -13.88
C ALA A 144 -0.60 -6.36 -13.70
N TRP A 145 -1.06 -6.13 -12.46
CA TRP A 145 -2.47 -5.94 -12.17
C TRP A 145 -3.04 -4.58 -12.62
N PRO A 146 -2.45 -3.40 -12.28
CA PRO A 146 -3.02 -2.12 -12.67
C PRO A 146 -3.09 -1.93 -14.19
N GLY A 147 -4.29 -1.61 -14.66
CA GLY A 147 -4.57 -1.33 -16.06
C GLY A 147 -5.60 -0.22 -16.22
N THR A 148 -5.68 0.35 -17.44
CA THR A 148 -6.67 1.39 -17.79
C THR A 148 -8.10 0.88 -17.86
N ASP A 149 -8.26 -0.42 -17.68
CA ASP A 149 -9.50 -1.16 -17.76
C ASP A 149 -10.17 -1.34 -16.39
N LEU A 150 -9.45 -1.04 -15.29
CA LEU A 150 -9.96 -1.12 -13.93
C LEU A 150 -10.95 0.02 -13.62
N PRO A 151 -11.96 -0.24 -12.76
CA PRO A 151 -12.86 0.81 -12.31
C PRO A 151 -12.15 1.85 -11.44
N PHE A 152 -12.83 2.98 -11.26
CA PHE A 152 -12.47 3.90 -10.19
C PHE A 152 -12.79 3.25 -8.85
N ASP A 153 -11.84 3.38 -7.93
CA ASP A 153 -11.86 2.86 -6.58
C ASP A 153 -11.22 3.94 -5.70
N ASP A 154 -11.98 4.49 -4.76
CA ASP A 154 -11.51 5.52 -3.85
C ASP A 154 -10.84 4.95 -2.59
N GLY A 155 -11.03 3.66 -2.29
CA GLY A 155 -10.57 3.04 -1.06
C GLY A 155 -11.01 3.77 0.21
N THR A 156 -10.45 3.33 1.33
CA THR A 156 -10.62 3.93 2.67
C THR A 156 -10.02 5.35 2.74
N PHE A 157 -9.00 5.65 1.94
CA PHE A 157 -8.32 6.96 1.93
C PHE A 157 -8.96 8.02 1.00
N ARG A 158 -10.12 7.75 0.40
CA ARG A 158 -10.84 8.68 -0.49
C ARG A 158 -9.98 9.16 -1.67
N LEU A 159 -9.24 8.24 -2.26
CA LEU A 159 -8.43 8.46 -3.44
C LEU A 159 -9.30 8.92 -4.62
N THR A 160 -8.71 9.73 -5.48
CA THR A 160 -9.39 10.27 -6.66
C THR A 160 -9.09 9.41 -7.89
N LYS A 161 -9.87 9.59 -8.95
CA LYS A 161 -9.61 8.96 -10.25
C LYS A 161 -8.19 9.25 -10.74
N GLU A 162 -7.66 10.43 -10.44
CA GLU A 162 -6.31 10.84 -10.79
C GLU A 162 -5.22 10.14 -9.97
N ASP A 163 -5.50 9.78 -8.71
CA ASP A 163 -4.61 8.93 -7.91
C ASP A 163 -4.54 7.51 -8.51
N ASN A 164 -5.67 6.94 -8.93
CA ASN A 164 -5.70 5.64 -9.61
C ASN A 164 -4.93 5.67 -10.94
N LYS A 165 -5.07 6.75 -11.72
CA LYS A 165 -4.25 6.96 -12.93
C LYS A 165 -2.75 6.99 -12.60
N TYR A 166 -2.35 7.66 -11.52
CA TYR A 166 -0.96 7.69 -11.08
C TYR A 166 -0.44 6.27 -10.78
N HIS A 167 -1.21 5.45 -10.06
CA HIS A 167 -0.79 4.08 -9.75
C HIS A 167 -0.70 3.17 -10.99
N VAL A 168 -1.55 3.39 -12.01
CA VAL A 168 -1.41 2.72 -13.32
C VAL A 168 -0.13 3.16 -14.05
N ILE A 169 0.19 4.46 -14.04
CA ILE A 169 1.45 4.98 -14.63
C ILE A 169 2.65 4.37 -13.91
N LEU A 170 2.65 4.39 -12.57
CA LEU A 170 3.71 3.83 -11.75
C LEU A 170 3.94 2.36 -12.10
N ALA A 171 2.87 1.55 -12.15
CA ALA A 171 2.97 0.14 -12.50
C ALA A 171 3.62 -0.07 -13.87
N ARG A 172 3.13 0.66 -14.88
CA ARG A 172 3.67 0.62 -16.26
C ARG A 172 5.15 0.99 -16.32
N CYS A 173 5.54 2.06 -15.64
CA CYS A 173 6.94 2.49 -15.59
C CYS A 173 7.84 1.48 -14.89
N LEU A 174 7.38 0.85 -13.80
CA LEU A 174 8.13 -0.20 -13.11
C LEU A 174 8.26 -1.48 -13.93
N ARG A 175 7.36 -1.74 -14.90
CA ARG A 175 7.51 -2.78 -15.93
C ARG A 175 8.42 -2.37 -17.11
N GLY A 176 9.04 -1.19 -17.05
CA GLY A 176 9.95 -0.68 -18.07
C GLY A 176 9.28 0.14 -19.19
N GLU A 177 8.00 0.49 -19.06
CA GLU A 177 7.36 1.39 -20.02
C GLU A 177 7.82 2.85 -19.81
N SER A 178 8.20 3.55 -20.87
CA SER A 178 8.56 4.97 -20.76
C SER A 178 7.35 5.82 -20.35
N LEU A 179 7.60 6.93 -19.66
CA LEU A 179 6.55 7.88 -19.28
C LEU A 179 5.78 8.43 -20.51
N SER A 180 6.48 8.56 -21.65
CA SER A 180 5.87 8.97 -22.93
C SER A 180 4.81 8.02 -23.46
N LYS A 181 4.91 6.70 -23.21
CA LYS A 181 3.86 5.72 -23.54
C LYS A 181 2.58 5.90 -22.71
N ASN A 182 2.67 6.71 -21.65
CA ASN A 182 1.58 7.02 -20.74
C ASN A 182 1.01 8.44 -20.92
N SER A 183 1.32 9.10 -22.05
CA SER A 183 0.97 10.51 -22.31
C SER A 183 -0.49 10.85 -22.01
N ARG A 184 -1.45 10.01 -22.42
CA ARG A 184 -2.89 10.25 -22.14
C ARG A 184 -3.21 10.28 -20.64
N LEU A 185 -2.60 9.38 -19.85
CA LEU A 185 -2.81 9.34 -18.39
C LEU A 185 -2.11 10.53 -17.72
N VAL A 186 -0.89 10.84 -18.17
CA VAL A 186 -0.11 11.99 -17.70
C VAL A 186 -0.88 13.29 -17.93
N SER A 187 -1.35 13.56 -19.15
CA SER A 187 -2.16 14.74 -19.48
C SER A 187 -3.42 14.79 -18.62
N GLY A 188 -4.12 13.66 -18.44
CA GLY A 188 -5.30 13.58 -17.59
C GLY A 188 -5.04 13.93 -16.12
N ILE A 189 -3.85 13.67 -15.59
CA ILE A 189 -3.45 14.13 -14.24
C ILE A 189 -3.08 15.62 -14.27
N GLN A 190 -2.30 16.06 -15.25
CA GLN A 190 -1.80 17.43 -15.36
C GLN A 190 -2.92 18.46 -15.57
N GLU A 191 -3.97 18.11 -16.33
CA GLU A 191 -5.13 18.96 -16.61
C GLU A 191 -6.13 19.00 -15.44
N SER A 192 -6.09 18.02 -14.54
CA SER A 192 -6.99 17.98 -13.38
C SER A 192 -6.70 19.11 -12.38
N SER A 193 -7.63 19.41 -11.47
CA SER A 193 -7.37 20.31 -10.34
C SER A 193 -6.71 19.61 -9.14
N ARG A 194 -6.46 18.30 -9.21
CA ARG A 194 -5.99 17.49 -8.08
C ARG A 194 -4.48 17.66 -7.89
N ILE A 195 -4.08 18.18 -6.73
CA ILE A 195 -2.68 18.50 -6.42
C ILE A 195 -1.86 17.25 -6.07
N ARG A 196 -2.44 16.32 -5.30
CA ARG A 196 -1.78 15.09 -4.84
C ARG A 196 -1.18 14.27 -5.99
N PRO A 197 -1.96 13.80 -6.99
CA PRO A 197 -1.42 12.97 -8.07
C PRO A 197 -0.43 13.72 -8.96
N LYS A 198 -0.55 15.06 -9.10
CA LYS A 198 0.46 15.87 -9.81
C LYS A 198 1.81 15.84 -9.10
N ARG A 199 1.83 16.01 -7.78
CA ARG A 199 3.07 15.97 -6.98
C ARG A 199 3.72 14.58 -7.05
N LEU A 200 2.92 13.52 -6.93
CA LEU A 200 3.41 12.15 -7.01
C LEU A 200 4.01 11.86 -8.40
N LEU A 201 3.35 12.33 -9.46
CA LEU A 201 3.84 12.21 -10.84
C LEU A 201 5.16 12.96 -11.06
N GLU A 202 5.28 14.19 -10.54
CA GLU A 202 6.54 14.96 -10.60
C GLU A 202 7.69 14.22 -9.91
N ILE A 203 7.45 13.60 -8.75
CA ILE A 203 8.49 12.84 -8.04
C ILE A 203 8.89 11.61 -8.87
N LEU A 204 7.92 10.87 -9.39
CA LEU A 204 8.18 9.71 -10.24
C LEU A 204 9.00 10.10 -11.48
N GLU A 205 8.67 11.21 -12.13
CA GLU A 205 9.45 11.73 -13.27
C GLU A 205 10.92 11.96 -12.89
N LYS A 206 11.19 12.51 -11.69
CA LYS A 206 12.57 12.71 -11.22
C LYS A 206 13.31 11.41 -11.00
N VAL A 207 12.63 10.39 -10.48
CA VAL A 207 13.21 9.05 -10.34
C VAL A 207 13.54 8.46 -11.70
N LEU A 208 12.61 8.49 -12.65
CA LEU A 208 12.80 7.92 -13.99
C LEU A 208 13.91 8.62 -14.78
N LEU A 209 14.19 9.90 -14.50
CA LEU A 209 15.26 10.67 -15.11
C LEU A 209 16.63 10.52 -14.42
N GLY A 210 16.71 9.83 -13.28
CA GLY A 210 17.93 9.82 -12.46
C GLY A 210 18.29 11.19 -11.85
N ASP A 211 17.31 12.09 -11.72
CA ASP A 211 17.51 13.46 -11.20
C ASP A 211 17.51 13.44 -9.66
N THR A 212 18.61 12.98 -9.06
CA THR A 212 18.76 12.90 -7.59
C THR A 212 18.43 14.22 -6.88
N PRO A 213 18.98 15.40 -7.26
CA PRO A 213 18.63 16.66 -6.58
C PRO A 213 17.16 17.04 -6.75
N GLY A 214 16.59 16.81 -7.94
CA GLY A 214 15.18 17.05 -8.21
C GLY A 214 14.26 16.14 -7.38
N PHE A 215 14.60 14.85 -7.30
CA PHE A 215 13.90 13.88 -6.47
C PHE A 215 13.94 14.31 -5.01
N ALA A 216 15.12 14.57 -4.45
CA ALA A 216 15.32 15.00 -3.07
C ALA A 216 14.40 16.17 -2.68
N LYS A 217 14.39 17.22 -3.52
CA LYS A 217 13.58 18.42 -3.30
C LYS A 217 12.08 18.11 -3.34
N LYS A 218 11.60 17.39 -4.36
CA LYS A 218 10.17 17.10 -4.55
C LYS A 218 9.66 16.11 -3.52
N PHE A 219 10.46 15.10 -3.18
CA PHE A 219 10.16 14.12 -2.16
C PHE A 219 10.04 14.78 -0.77
N ALA A 220 10.99 15.64 -0.39
CA ALA A 220 10.90 16.40 0.85
C ALA A 220 9.64 17.28 0.92
N GLN A 221 9.27 17.93 -0.19
CA GLN A 221 8.03 18.72 -0.28
C GLN A 221 6.79 17.86 -0.06
N TRP A 222 6.76 16.65 -0.62
CA TRP A 222 5.67 15.70 -0.44
C TRP A 222 5.55 15.21 1.01
N VAL A 223 6.64 14.73 1.62
CA VAL A 223 6.61 14.21 3.00
C VAL A 223 6.21 15.32 3.98
N ASN A 224 6.67 16.55 3.77
CA ASN A 224 6.22 17.70 4.56
C ASN A 224 4.73 18.03 4.34
N ALA A 225 4.21 17.91 3.11
CA ALA A 225 2.80 18.12 2.84
C ALA A 225 1.95 17.05 3.52
N PHE A 226 2.32 15.77 3.41
CA PHE A 226 1.69 14.66 4.12
C PHE A 226 1.64 14.93 5.63
N ARG A 227 2.78 15.28 6.24
CA ARG A 227 2.86 15.59 7.67
C ARG A 227 1.89 16.69 8.12
N LYS A 228 1.61 17.67 7.26
CA LYS A 228 0.74 18.81 7.59
C LYS A 228 -0.73 18.55 7.32
N GLN A 229 -1.06 17.68 6.36
CA GLN A 229 -2.39 17.60 5.78
C GLN A 229 -3.08 16.25 6.00
N GLU A 230 -2.31 15.18 6.11
CA GLU A 230 -2.82 13.81 6.13
C GLU A 230 -2.39 13.05 7.38
N PHE A 231 -1.23 13.40 7.95
CA PHE A 231 -0.73 12.75 9.15
C PHE A 231 -1.72 12.89 10.32
N ASN A 232 -2.04 11.76 10.93
CA ASN A 232 -2.86 11.72 12.13
C ASN A 232 -2.29 10.71 13.13
N ALA A 233 -1.71 11.23 14.21
CA ALA A 233 -1.14 10.43 15.30
C ALA A 233 -2.15 9.53 16.02
N GLN A 234 -3.46 9.80 15.85
CA GLN A 234 -4.56 9.03 16.44
C GLN A 234 -5.09 7.90 15.54
N GLN A 235 -4.55 7.75 14.32
CA GLN A 235 -4.96 6.69 13.40
C GLN A 235 -3.70 6.02 12.83
N ILE A 236 -3.50 4.74 13.18
CA ILE A 236 -2.27 4.00 12.82
C ILE A 236 -1.98 4.03 11.30
N TRP A 237 -3.03 4.02 10.49
CA TRP A 237 -2.98 4.12 9.03
C TRP A 237 -2.48 5.45 8.47
N LEU A 238 -2.50 6.50 9.28
CA LEU A 238 -2.13 7.86 8.91
C LEU A 238 -0.88 8.34 9.65
N VAL A 239 -0.14 7.46 10.33
CA VAL A 239 1.14 7.84 10.98
C VAL A 239 2.33 7.78 10.02
N PHE A 240 2.15 7.24 8.82
CA PHE A 240 3.17 7.10 7.77
C PHE A 240 2.52 7.30 6.39
N SER A 241 3.33 7.59 5.37
CA SER A 241 2.84 7.74 3.99
C SER A 241 3.19 6.51 3.16
N ILE A 242 2.17 5.79 2.70
CA ILE A 242 2.34 4.66 1.77
C ILE A 242 3.02 5.13 0.48
N GLU A 243 2.59 6.27 -0.09
CA GLU A 243 3.18 6.82 -1.31
C GLU A 243 4.63 7.25 -1.14
N ALA A 244 4.96 7.89 -0.01
CA ALA A 244 6.35 8.25 0.26
C ALA A 244 7.21 6.99 0.42
N THR A 245 6.68 5.95 1.06
CA THR A 245 7.34 4.64 1.20
C THR A 245 7.59 3.99 -0.16
N ILE A 246 6.56 3.90 -1.01
CA ILE A 246 6.67 3.37 -2.36
C ILE A 246 7.73 4.15 -3.15
N LEU A 247 7.63 5.49 -3.21
CA LEU A 247 8.54 6.33 -3.98
C LEU A 247 9.99 6.29 -3.46
N TRP A 248 10.19 6.14 -2.15
CA TRP A 248 11.52 5.93 -1.55
C TRP A 248 12.19 4.67 -2.09
N HIS A 249 11.47 3.53 -2.05
CA HIS A 249 12.01 2.26 -2.52
C HIS A 249 12.14 2.18 -4.04
N VAL A 250 11.25 2.85 -4.77
CA VAL A 250 11.38 3.01 -6.23
C VAL A 250 12.64 3.82 -6.57
N ALA A 251 12.91 4.93 -5.88
CA ALA A 251 14.15 5.70 -6.09
C ALA A 251 15.41 4.86 -5.82
N ARG A 252 15.41 4.10 -4.71
CA ARG A 252 16.50 3.16 -4.36
C ARG A 252 16.74 2.15 -5.48
N ARG A 253 15.68 1.53 -6.00
CA ARG A 253 15.76 0.53 -7.08
C ARG A 253 16.28 1.10 -8.40
N TYR A 254 15.99 2.38 -8.68
CA TYR A 254 16.54 3.10 -9.84
C TYR A 254 17.97 3.60 -9.62
N GLY A 255 18.60 3.27 -8.49
CA GLY A 255 19.99 3.63 -8.20
C GLY A 255 20.19 5.10 -7.82
N LEU A 256 19.14 5.82 -7.44
CA LEU A 256 19.29 7.17 -6.93
C LEU A 256 19.87 7.13 -5.53
N GLU A 257 20.78 8.07 -5.26
CA GLU A 257 21.20 8.36 -3.89
C GLU A 257 20.01 8.91 -3.10
N LEU A 258 19.70 8.27 -1.99
CA LEU A 258 18.54 8.64 -1.18
C LEU A 258 18.88 9.90 -0.39
N PRO A 259 18.00 10.92 -0.42
CA PRO A 259 18.34 12.21 0.15
C PRO A 259 18.46 12.13 1.67
N GLU A 260 19.43 12.85 2.22
CA GLU A 260 19.41 13.18 3.65
C GLU A 260 18.12 13.95 3.97
N GLN A 261 17.43 13.52 5.02
CA GLN A 261 16.21 14.15 5.49
C GLN A 261 16.25 14.23 7.02
N PRO A 262 15.58 15.24 7.63
CA PRO A 262 15.35 15.25 9.06
C PRO A 262 14.75 13.93 9.52
N LEU A 263 15.22 13.41 10.66
CA LEU A 263 14.80 12.11 11.19
C LEU A 263 13.28 11.98 11.31
N GLU A 264 12.60 13.07 11.66
CA GLU A 264 11.15 13.09 11.83
C GLU A 264 10.38 12.94 10.51
N LEU A 265 11.01 13.25 9.35
CA LEU A 265 10.43 12.97 8.04
C LEU A 265 10.74 11.55 7.60
N LEU A 266 11.93 11.03 7.94
CA LEU A 266 12.29 9.62 7.70
C LEU A 266 11.46 8.65 8.53
N ASP A 267 10.94 9.10 9.67
CA ASP A 267 10.02 8.33 10.52
C ASP A 267 8.61 8.19 9.91
N LEU A 268 8.28 8.92 8.84
CA LEU A 268 7.02 8.81 8.10
C LEU A 268 7.10 7.84 6.92
N ILE A 269 8.24 7.18 6.74
CA ILE A 269 8.59 6.32 5.60
C ILE A 269 9.03 4.97 6.16
N VAL A 270 8.35 3.90 5.76
CA VAL A 270 8.72 2.55 6.17
C VAL A 270 9.97 2.12 5.37
N ARG A 271 11.07 1.82 6.06
CA ARG A 271 12.34 1.45 5.41
C ARG A 271 12.82 0.09 5.91
N GLN A 272 13.55 -0.64 5.09
CA GLN A 272 14.01 -1.98 5.42
C GLN A 272 14.85 -2.00 6.72
N GLU A 273 15.71 -1.00 6.90
CA GLU A 273 16.57 -0.84 8.09
C GLU A 273 15.78 -0.55 9.38
N THR A 274 14.48 -0.26 9.24
CA THR A 274 13.61 -0.02 10.39
C THR A 274 12.80 -1.23 10.82
N LEU A 275 12.88 -2.32 10.06
CA LEU A 275 12.09 -3.55 10.23
C LEU A 275 12.96 -4.76 10.56
N VAL A 276 14.26 -4.68 10.24
CA VAL A 276 15.26 -5.69 10.56
C VAL A 276 16.15 -5.11 11.67
N PRO A 277 16.08 -5.63 12.92
CA PRO A 277 16.87 -5.15 14.04
C PRO A 277 18.36 -5.50 13.92
#